data_AF-A0A1X2INX7-F1
#
_entry.id   AF-A0A1X2INX7-F1
#
_cell.length_a   1.000
_cell.length_b   1.000
_cell.length_c   1.000
_cell.angle_alpha   90.00
_cell.angle_beta   90.00
_cell.angle_gamma   90.00
#
_symmetry.space_group_name_H-M   'P 1'
#
loop_
_entity.id
_entity.type
_entity.pdbx_description
1 polymer ?
#
loop_
_entity_poly.entity_id
_entity_poly.type
_entity_poly.pdbx_seq_one_letter_code
_entity_poly.pdbx_strand_id
1 'polypeptide(L)'
;MTSLTEQLSTIVFGLADLSLDIPQLNISVPLLEVIHALLINYAYRTALRGAHTNIGWGQGFIATIVMCAGGGSTVALLRGEPLGILKSNRFWGIYGTMYWLMFSNPYVYSLVNALFRIPALEQALTLADGILRNFSVTRVGIQGVVSNPALGDDKWMAKLICGTLAGCGGGFWIGRLELYRLVWK
;
A
#
# COMPACT_ATOMS: atom_id res chain seq x y z
N MET A 1 0.27 36.38 5.54
CA MET A 1 1.13 35.42 4.83
C MET A 1 0.78 34.05 5.37
N THR A 2 0.29 33.14 4.52
CA THR A 2 0.12 31.73 4.93
C THR A 2 1.50 31.15 5.24
N SER A 3 1.60 30.38 6.32
CA SER A 3 2.88 29.77 6.69
C SER A 3 3.27 28.71 5.65
N LEU A 4 4.57 28.49 5.46
CA LEU A 4 5.07 27.41 4.57
C LEU A 4 4.43 26.05 4.93
N THR A 5 4.20 25.82 6.23
CA THR A 5 3.54 24.62 6.75
C THR A 5 2.11 24.47 6.24
N GLU A 6 1.32 25.56 6.19
CA GLU A 6 -0.06 25.53 5.68
C GLU A 6 -0.12 25.24 4.17
N GLN A 7 0.84 25.78 3.42
CA GLN A 7 0.93 25.50 1.98
C GLN A 7 1.29 24.04 1.73
N LEU A 8 2.27 23.51 2.47
CA LEU A 8 2.66 22.10 2.39
C LEU A 8 1.53 21.17 2.82
N SER A 9 0.81 21.48 3.89
CA SER A 9 -0.33 20.66 4.32
C SER A 9 -1.42 20.64 3.25
N THR A 10 -1.72 21.78 2.64
CA THR A 10 -2.75 21.87 1.58
C THR A 10 -2.39 20.99 0.38
N ILE A 11 -1.11 20.98 -0.02
CA ILE A 11 -0.63 20.13 -1.11
C ILE A 11 -0.72 18.64 -0.71
N VAL A 12 -0.26 18.27 0.49
CA VAL A 12 -0.26 16.88 0.94
C VAL A 12 -1.68 16.32 1.07
N PHE A 13 -2.60 17.07 1.68
CA PHE A 13 -3.99 16.65 1.80
C PHE A 13 -4.71 16.68 0.44
N GLY A 14 -4.43 17.67 -0.41
CA GLY A 14 -4.96 17.72 -1.78
C GLY A 14 -4.52 16.53 -2.64
N LEU A 15 -3.26 16.08 -2.51
CA LEU A 15 -2.78 14.86 -3.16
C LEU A 15 -3.39 13.59 -2.57
N ALA A 16 -3.71 13.58 -1.27
CA ALA A 16 -4.32 12.45 -0.58
C ALA A 16 -5.77 12.20 -1.02
N ASP A 17 -6.50 13.29 -1.28
CA ASP A 17 -7.90 13.25 -1.70
C ASP A 17 -8.05 13.10 -3.22
N LEU A 18 -6.92 13.04 -3.95
CA LEU A 18 -6.92 12.88 -5.40
C LEU A 18 -7.50 11.52 -5.80
N SER A 19 -8.61 11.57 -6.54
CA SER A 19 -9.32 10.41 -7.04
C SER A 19 -9.59 10.57 -8.54
N LEU A 20 -9.61 9.43 -9.24
CA LEU A 20 -9.98 9.34 -10.63
C LEU A 20 -11.41 8.82 -10.72
N ASP A 21 -12.32 9.71 -11.12
CA ASP A 21 -13.69 9.35 -11.38
C ASP A 21 -13.81 8.74 -12.77
N ILE A 22 -14.48 7.58 -12.85
CA ILE A 22 -14.82 6.92 -14.11
C ILE A 22 -16.34 7.02 -14.26
N PRO A 23 -16.86 8.08 -14.94
CA PRO A 23 -18.29 8.37 -14.99
C PRO A 23 -19.11 7.22 -15.56
N GLN A 24 -18.55 6.47 -16.51
CA GLN A 24 -19.22 5.35 -17.18
C GLN A 24 -19.47 4.15 -16.25
N LEU A 25 -18.68 4.02 -15.18
CA LEU A 25 -18.80 2.92 -14.22
C LEU A 25 -19.35 3.39 -12.86
N ASN A 26 -19.53 4.70 -12.67
CA ASN A 26 -19.90 5.32 -11.39
C ASN A 26 -18.97 4.89 -10.23
N ILE A 27 -17.65 4.82 -10.52
CA ILE A 27 -16.62 4.44 -9.56
C ILE A 27 -15.61 5.59 -9.44
N SER A 28 -15.24 5.91 -8.20
CA SER A 28 -14.15 6.82 -7.88
C SER A 28 -12.97 6.04 -7.32
N VAL A 29 -11.82 6.11 -7.99
CA VAL A 29 -10.62 5.35 -7.64
C VAL A 29 -9.57 6.26 -7.02
N PRO A 30 -9.14 6.02 -5.78
CA PRO A 30 -8.07 6.79 -5.12
C PRO A 30 -6.74 6.61 -5.84
N LEU A 31 -6.11 7.71 -6.26
CA LEU A 31 -4.85 7.58 -7.00
C LEU A 31 -3.68 7.10 -6.13
N LEU A 32 -3.64 7.48 -4.86
CA LEU A 32 -2.58 7.01 -3.97
C LEU A 32 -2.60 5.49 -3.75
N GLU A 33 -3.77 4.85 -3.60
CA GLU A 33 -3.84 3.39 -3.45
C GLU A 33 -3.47 2.68 -4.76
N VAL A 34 -3.82 3.25 -5.92
CA VAL A 34 -3.39 2.74 -7.23
C VAL A 34 -1.88 2.82 -7.39
N ILE A 35 -1.27 3.95 -7.01
CA ILE A 35 0.19 4.14 -7.03
C ILE A 35 0.87 3.14 -6.10
N HIS A 36 0.36 2.96 -4.88
CA HIS A 36 0.88 1.97 -3.93
C HIS A 36 0.80 0.55 -4.51
N ALA A 37 -0.37 0.17 -5.04
CA ALA A 37 -0.56 -1.13 -5.68
C ALA A 37 0.42 -1.33 -6.84
N LEU A 38 0.61 -0.31 -7.69
CA LEU A 38 1.53 -0.34 -8.82
C LEU A 38 2.97 -0.55 -8.35
N LEU A 39 3.42 0.22 -7.35
CA LEU A 39 4.78 0.15 -6.80
C LEU A 39 5.09 -1.21 -6.19
N ILE A 40 4.18 -1.75 -5.37
CA ILE A 40 4.38 -3.06 -4.75
C ILE A 40 4.46 -4.16 -5.83
N ASN A 41 3.55 -4.13 -6.81
CA ASN A 41 3.57 -5.09 -7.91
C ASN A 41 4.83 -4.97 -8.77
N TYR A 42 5.26 -3.74 -9.07
CA TYR A 42 6.50 -3.47 -9.81
C TYR A 42 7.72 -3.97 -9.06
N ALA A 43 7.85 -3.64 -7.76
CA ALA A 43 8.94 -4.10 -6.91
C ALA A 43 8.98 -5.64 -6.82
N TYR A 44 7.81 -6.28 -6.63
CA TYR A 44 7.68 -7.73 -6.59
C TYR A 44 8.09 -8.40 -7.90
N ARG A 45 7.54 -7.95 -9.04
CA ARG A 45 7.89 -8.51 -10.36
C ARG A 45 9.36 -8.27 -10.70
N THR A 46 9.91 -7.11 -10.36
CA THR A 46 11.32 -6.78 -10.58
C THR A 46 12.25 -7.64 -9.72
N ALA A 47 11.91 -7.88 -8.46
CA ALA A 47 12.67 -8.75 -7.56
C ALA A 47 12.72 -10.21 -8.07
N LEU A 48 11.61 -10.69 -8.62
CA LEU A 48 11.52 -12.03 -9.22
C LEU A 48 12.25 -12.16 -10.56
N ARG A 49 12.49 -11.05 -11.29
CA ARG A 49 13.11 -11.05 -12.62
C ARG A 49 12.43 -12.07 -13.55
N GLY A 50 13.19 -12.93 -14.23
CA GLY A 50 12.66 -14.00 -15.08
C GLY A 50 11.97 -15.14 -14.32
N ALA A 51 12.12 -15.23 -13.00
CA ALA A 51 11.55 -16.31 -12.19
C ALA A 51 10.04 -16.14 -11.93
N HIS A 52 9.45 -15.00 -12.30
CA HIS A 52 8.01 -14.73 -12.13
C HIS A 52 7.11 -15.74 -12.85
N THR A 53 7.58 -16.35 -13.94
CA THR A 53 6.85 -17.41 -14.68
C THR A 53 6.84 -18.75 -13.95
N ASN A 54 7.73 -18.93 -12.97
CA ASN A 54 7.86 -20.18 -12.21
C ASN A 54 7.08 -20.14 -10.89
N ILE A 55 6.50 -18.99 -10.53
CA ILE A 55 5.64 -18.84 -9.36
C ILE A 55 4.19 -19.06 -9.80
N GLY A 56 3.46 -19.87 -9.04
CA GLY A 56 2.02 -20.04 -9.28
C GLY A 56 1.30 -18.70 -9.19
N TRP A 57 0.39 -18.42 -10.13
CA TRP A 57 -0.31 -17.13 -10.21
C TRP A 57 -0.95 -16.72 -8.87
N GLY A 58 -1.60 -17.68 -8.19
CA GLY A 58 -2.23 -17.46 -6.88
C GLY A 58 -1.23 -17.21 -5.75
N GLN A 59 -0.05 -17.83 -5.80
CA GLN A 59 1.04 -17.56 -4.85
C GLN A 59 1.49 -16.11 -5.03
N GLY A 60 1.83 -15.69 -6.26
CA GLY A 60 2.22 -14.31 -6.51
C GLY A 60 1.13 -13.30 -6.11
N PHE A 61 -0.14 -13.64 -6.33
CA PHE A 61 -1.27 -12.79 -5.94
C PHE A 61 -1.34 -12.62 -4.42
N ILE A 62 -1.27 -13.71 -3.67
CA ILE A 62 -1.31 -13.65 -2.20
C ILE A 62 -0.09 -12.89 -1.66
N ALA A 63 1.10 -13.06 -2.24
CA ALA A 63 2.28 -12.29 -1.86
C ALA A 63 2.02 -10.79 -1.99
N THR A 64 1.56 -10.31 -3.15
CA THR A 64 1.34 -8.88 -3.36
C THR A 64 0.23 -8.34 -2.46
N ILE A 65 -0.84 -9.11 -2.22
CA ILE A 65 -1.88 -8.73 -1.26
C ILE A 65 -1.31 -8.58 0.15
N VAL A 66 -0.50 -9.53 0.63
CA VAL A 66 0.13 -9.46 1.96
C VAL A 66 1.10 -8.29 2.04
N MET A 67 1.87 -8.01 0.98
CA MET A 67 2.78 -6.87 0.92
C MET A 67 2.05 -5.53 1.04
N CYS A 68 0.92 -5.37 0.34
CA CYS A 68 0.09 -4.16 0.39
C CYS A 68 -0.69 -4.03 1.72
N ALA A 69 -1.23 -5.14 2.21
CA ALA A 69 -2.11 -5.17 3.39
C ALA A 69 -1.36 -5.28 4.73
N GLY A 70 -0.08 -5.62 4.70
CA GLY A 70 0.66 -6.09 5.87
C GLY A 70 0.65 -5.09 7.02
N GLY A 71 0.77 -3.78 6.73
CA GLY A 71 0.74 -2.75 7.77
C GLY A 71 -0.58 -2.69 8.51
N GLY A 72 -1.67 -2.38 7.79
CA GLY A 72 -3.00 -2.27 8.37
C GLY A 72 -3.49 -3.57 9.01
N SER A 73 -3.17 -4.72 8.41
CA SER A 73 -3.58 -6.03 8.94
C SER A 73 -2.87 -6.37 10.25
N THR A 74 -1.56 -6.08 10.35
CA THR A 74 -0.82 -6.31 11.60
C THR A 74 -1.37 -5.45 12.73
N VAL A 75 -1.67 -4.19 12.44
CA VAL A 75 -2.23 -3.27 13.43
C VAL A 75 -3.62 -3.70 13.87
N ALA A 76 -4.48 -4.11 12.93
CA ALA A 76 -5.81 -4.64 13.26
C ALA A 76 -5.71 -5.88 14.17
N LEU A 77 -4.80 -6.82 13.88
CA LEU A 77 -4.57 -7.99 14.73
C LEU A 77 -4.13 -7.60 16.15
N LEU A 78 -3.17 -6.68 16.28
CA LEU A 78 -2.70 -6.23 17.60
C LEU A 78 -3.78 -5.51 18.41
N ARG A 79 -4.71 -4.85 17.74
CA ARG A 79 -5.86 -4.17 18.37
C ARG A 79 -7.05 -5.09 18.64
N GLY A 80 -6.98 -6.36 18.26
CA GLY A 80 -8.10 -7.29 18.35
C GLY A 80 -9.26 -6.93 17.41
N GLU A 81 -8.96 -6.24 16.31
CA GLU A 81 -9.94 -5.79 15.34
C GLU A 81 -9.97 -6.67 14.09
N PRO A 82 -11.12 -6.73 13.39
CA PRO A 82 -11.22 -7.49 12.16
C PRO A 82 -10.37 -6.87 11.05
N LEU A 83 -9.77 -7.73 10.22
CA LEU A 83 -8.91 -7.32 9.12
C LEU A 83 -9.67 -6.46 8.10
N GLY A 84 -9.26 -5.21 7.92
CA GLY A 84 -9.91 -4.26 7.01
C GLY A 84 -9.95 -4.72 5.55
N ILE A 85 -8.95 -5.51 5.11
CA ILE A 85 -8.90 -6.05 3.75
C ILE A 85 -10.07 -6.98 3.43
N LEU A 86 -10.57 -7.73 4.42
CA LEU A 86 -11.68 -8.66 4.22
C LEU A 86 -13.03 -7.94 4.08
N LYS A 87 -13.08 -6.65 4.44
CA LYS A 87 -14.29 -5.83 4.39
C LYS A 87 -14.33 -4.87 3.20
N SER A 88 -13.23 -4.75 2.46
CA SER A 88 -13.09 -3.71 1.43
C SER A 88 -13.09 -4.31 0.01
N ASN A 89 -14.22 -4.24 -0.67
CA ASN A 89 -14.30 -4.60 -2.10
C ASN A 89 -13.40 -3.73 -2.96
N ARG A 90 -13.25 -2.44 -2.58
CA ARG A 90 -12.35 -1.49 -3.24
C ARG A 90 -10.90 -1.95 -3.16
N PHE A 91 -10.46 -2.46 -2.01
CA PHE A 91 -9.12 -3.03 -1.86
C PHE A 91 -8.92 -4.17 -2.86
N TRP A 92 -9.79 -5.17 -2.86
CA TRP A 92 -9.65 -6.30 -3.80
C TRP A 92 -9.71 -5.87 -5.26
N GLY A 93 -10.57 -4.90 -5.59
CA GLY A 93 -10.65 -4.32 -6.93
C GLY A 93 -9.34 -3.69 -7.38
N ILE A 94 -8.77 -2.78 -6.59
CA ILE A 94 -7.55 -2.05 -6.94
C ILE A 94 -6.34 -2.99 -6.97
N TYR A 95 -6.07 -3.69 -5.87
CA TYR A 95 -4.86 -4.50 -5.73
C TYR A 95 -4.92 -5.76 -6.60
N GLY A 96 -6.10 -6.36 -6.75
CA GLY A 96 -6.32 -7.50 -7.64
C GLY A 96 -6.21 -7.14 -9.11
N THR A 97 -6.84 -6.06 -9.55
CA THR A 97 -6.74 -5.62 -10.95
C THR A 97 -5.31 -5.22 -11.28
N MET A 98 -4.61 -4.53 -10.39
CA MET A 98 -3.22 -4.14 -10.61
C MET A 98 -2.30 -5.35 -10.72
N TYR A 99 -2.44 -6.35 -9.85
CA TYR A 99 -1.69 -7.60 -9.96
C TYR A 99 -1.99 -8.32 -11.27
N TRP A 100 -3.27 -8.45 -11.63
CA TRP A 100 -3.67 -9.08 -12.88
C TRP A 100 -3.09 -8.36 -14.10
N LEU A 101 -3.18 -7.02 -14.16
CA LEU A 101 -2.58 -6.23 -15.24
C LEU A 101 -1.06 -6.43 -15.29
N MET A 102 -0.39 -6.39 -14.14
CA MET A 102 1.06 -6.45 -14.04
C MET A 102 1.63 -7.85 -14.25
N PHE A 103 0.86 -8.94 -14.13
CA PHE A 103 1.37 -10.31 -14.26
C PHE A 103 0.76 -11.08 -15.44
N SER A 104 -0.45 -10.73 -15.87
CA SER A 104 -1.13 -11.38 -16.99
C SER A 104 -0.94 -10.65 -18.31
N ASN A 105 -0.52 -9.38 -18.31
CA ASN A 105 -0.28 -8.60 -19.53
C ASN A 105 1.21 -8.26 -19.69
N PRO A 106 1.88 -8.74 -20.77
CA PRO A 106 3.31 -8.48 -20.98
C PRO A 106 3.62 -7.01 -21.28
N TYR A 107 2.67 -6.26 -21.84
CA TYR A 107 2.88 -4.86 -22.23
C TYR A 107 2.82 -3.91 -21.04
N VAL A 108 1.95 -4.19 -20.06
CA VAL A 108 1.76 -3.32 -18.89
C VAL A 108 3.05 -3.22 -18.08
N TYR A 109 3.68 -4.33 -17.74
CA TYR A 109 4.94 -4.29 -16.99
C TYR A 109 6.06 -3.64 -17.80
N SER A 110 6.15 -3.89 -19.12
CA SER A 110 7.16 -3.24 -19.97
C SER A 110 6.99 -1.72 -19.97
N LEU A 111 5.75 -1.24 -20.11
CA LEU A 111 5.41 0.17 -20.04
C LEU A 111 5.75 0.77 -18.68
N VAL A 112 5.34 0.12 -17.59
CA VAL A 112 5.64 0.57 -16.22
C VAL A 112 7.15 0.60 -16.00
N ASN A 113 7.88 -0.42 -16.41
CA ASN A 113 9.34 -0.45 -16.32
C ASN A 113 10.01 0.68 -17.12
N ALA A 114 9.45 1.05 -18.28
CA ALA A 114 9.94 2.21 -19.05
C ALA A 114 9.67 3.53 -18.32
N LEU A 115 8.49 3.69 -17.71
CA LEU A 115 8.14 4.87 -16.91
C LEU A 115 9.06 5.01 -15.69
N PHE A 116 9.32 3.91 -14.99
CA PHE A 116 10.20 3.88 -13.81
C PHE A 116 11.68 4.10 -14.12
N ARG A 117 12.11 4.02 -15.38
CA ARG A 117 13.45 4.44 -15.79
C ARG A 117 13.63 5.95 -15.82
N ILE A 118 12.55 6.73 -15.74
CA ILE A 118 12.60 8.19 -15.65
C ILE A 118 12.75 8.56 -14.18
N PRO A 119 13.93 9.05 -13.72
CA PRO A 119 14.20 9.21 -12.29
C PRO A 119 13.24 10.16 -11.59
N ALA A 120 12.84 11.25 -12.27
CA ALA A 120 11.89 12.21 -11.73
C ALA A 120 10.50 11.59 -11.46
N LEU A 121 10.06 10.69 -12.34
CA LEU A 121 8.77 10.02 -12.20
C LEU A 121 8.81 8.97 -11.09
N GLU A 122 9.87 8.17 -11.02
CA GLU A 122 10.09 7.21 -9.94
C GLU A 122 10.08 7.90 -8.57
N GLN A 123 10.79 9.02 -8.44
CA GLN A 123 10.82 9.81 -7.21
C GLN A 123 9.44 10.37 -6.86
N ALA A 124 8.71 10.91 -7.83
CA ALA A 124 7.35 11.43 -7.61
C ALA A 124 6.38 10.35 -7.12
N LEU A 125 6.41 9.16 -7.75
CA LEU A 125 5.57 8.03 -7.35
C LEU A 125 5.96 7.50 -5.96
N THR A 126 7.27 7.43 -5.67
CA THR A 126 7.77 7.03 -4.35
C THR A 126 7.37 8.03 -3.25
N LEU A 127 7.38 9.33 -3.56
CA LEU A 127 6.89 10.36 -2.65
C LEU A 127 5.39 10.23 -2.40
N ALA A 128 4.59 10.00 -3.45
CA ALA A 128 3.15 9.75 -3.33
C ALA A 128 2.85 8.52 -2.45
N ASP A 129 3.62 7.44 -2.61
CA ASP A 129 3.55 6.27 -1.74
C ASP A 129 3.92 6.58 -0.29
N GLY A 130 4.98 7.38 -0.10
CA GLY A 130 5.38 7.87 1.22
C GLY A 130 4.28 8.66 1.92
N ILE A 131 3.52 9.48 1.18
CA ILE A 131 2.34 10.18 1.70
C ILE A 131 1.30 9.17 2.19
N LEU A 132 0.92 8.17 1.37
CA LEU A 132 -0.06 7.14 1.77
C LEU A 132 0.39 6.36 3.01
N ARG A 133 1.69 6.03 3.10
CA ARG A 133 2.25 5.34 4.27
C ARG A 133 2.19 6.21 5.53
N ASN A 134 2.47 7.51 5.42
CA ASN A 134 2.28 8.44 6.53
C ASN A 134 0.82 8.57 6.97
N PHE A 135 -0.14 8.54 6.03
CA PHE A 135 -1.56 8.44 6.38
C PHE A 135 -1.87 7.15 7.13
N SER A 136 -1.27 6.03 6.73
CA SER A 136 -1.44 4.76 7.44
C SER A 136 -0.87 4.81 8.86
N VAL A 137 0.33 5.37 9.03
CA VAL A 137 0.96 5.58 10.35
C VAL A 137 0.06 6.41 11.27
N THR A 138 -0.45 7.53 10.77
CA THR A 138 -1.22 8.48 11.57
C THR A 138 -2.66 8.04 11.80
N ARG A 139 -3.41 7.69 10.74
CA ARG A 139 -4.83 7.34 10.83
C ARG A 139 -5.05 5.90 11.30
N VAL A 140 -4.38 4.93 10.69
CA VAL A 140 -4.58 3.50 11.04
C VAL A 140 -3.80 3.15 12.30
N GLY A 141 -2.57 3.64 12.44
CA GLY A 141 -1.72 3.37 13.59
C GLY A 141 -2.11 4.19 14.83
N ILE A 142 -1.77 5.48 14.84
CA ILE A 142 -1.88 6.33 16.04
C ILE A 142 -3.33 6.63 16.40
N GLN A 143 -4.11 7.19 15.48
CA GLN A 143 -5.51 7.56 15.72
C GLN A 143 -6.37 6.32 15.92
N GLY A 144 -6.06 5.22 15.24
CA GLY A 144 -6.76 3.96 15.44
C GLY A 144 -6.63 3.37 16.84
N VAL A 145 -5.51 3.65 17.55
CA VAL A 145 -5.37 3.30 18.98
C VAL A 145 -6.24 4.22 19.84
N VAL A 146 -6.21 5.54 19.60
CA VAL A 146 -7.04 6.55 20.30
C VAL A 146 -8.53 6.23 20.17
N SER A 147 -8.97 5.86 18.97
CA SER A 147 -10.39 5.61 18.69
C SER A 147 -10.89 4.26 19.21
N ASN A 148 -10.01 3.37 19.68
CA ASN A 148 -10.40 2.04 20.12
C ASN A 148 -10.87 2.11 21.59
N PRO A 149 -12.14 1.80 21.90
CA PRO A 149 -12.67 1.93 23.26
C PRO A 149 -11.95 1.07 24.31
N ALA A 150 -11.28 -0.01 23.89
CA ALA A 150 -10.50 -0.88 24.76
C ALA A 150 -9.07 -0.38 25.00
N LEU A 151 -8.59 0.58 24.19
CA LEU A 151 -7.26 1.17 24.28
C LEU A 151 -7.39 2.67 24.56
N GLY A 152 -7.18 3.08 25.81
CA GLY A 152 -7.28 4.50 26.17
C GLY A 152 -6.23 5.40 25.48
N ASP A 153 -6.52 6.69 25.43
CA ASP A 153 -5.69 7.72 24.79
C ASP A 153 -4.26 7.80 25.34
N ASP A 154 -4.04 7.37 26.57
CA ASP A 154 -2.74 7.51 27.26
C ASP A 154 -1.74 6.42 26.86
N LYS A 155 -2.13 5.44 26.03
CA LYS A 155 -1.29 4.31 25.63
C LYS A 155 -0.29 4.69 24.54
N TRP A 156 0.64 5.58 24.86
CA TRP A 156 1.67 6.08 23.93
C TRP A 156 2.52 4.96 23.29
N MET A 157 2.83 3.91 24.04
CA MET A 157 3.58 2.76 23.51
C MET A 157 2.77 2.02 22.44
N ALA A 158 1.46 1.85 22.65
CA ALA A 158 0.59 1.24 21.65
C ALA A 158 0.49 2.11 20.39
N LYS A 159 0.43 3.45 20.55
CA LYS A 159 0.47 4.39 19.42
C LYS A 159 1.77 4.28 18.62
N LEU A 160 2.91 4.16 19.28
CA LEU A 160 4.20 3.99 18.61
C LEU A 160 4.27 2.65 17.87
N ILE A 161 3.93 1.54 18.54
CA ILE A 161 3.98 0.20 17.94
C ILE A 161 3.03 0.13 16.74
N CYS A 162 1.77 0.57 16.90
CA CYS A 162 0.78 0.55 15.83
C CYS A 162 1.15 1.53 14.70
N GLY A 163 1.68 2.71 15.03
CA GLY A 163 2.17 3.68 14.04
C GLY A 163 3.30 3.08 13.19
N THR A 164 4.34 2.56 13.83
CA THR A 164 5.48 1.94 13.14
C THR A 164 5.02 0.78 12.27
N LEU A 165 4.23 -0.15 12.82
CA LEU A 165 3.74 -1.32 12.07
C LEU A 165 2.79 -0.94 10.94
N ALA A 166 1.96 0.10 11.07
CA ALA A 166 1.13 0.58 9.96
C ALA A 166 1.98 1.04 8.76
N GLY A 167 3.12 1.68 9.01
CA GLY A 167 4.02 2.16 7.95
C GLY A 167 4.93 1.07 7.36
N CYS A 168 5.47 0.18 8.20
CA CYS A 168 6.50 -0.80 7.80
C CYS A 168 6.04 -2.27 7.80
N GLY A 169 4.82 -2.58 8.22
CA GLY A 169 4.36 -3.96 8.40
C GLY A 169 4.40 -4.81 7.13
N GLY A 170 4.18 -4.23 5.94
CA GLY A 170 4.40 -4.94 4.67
C GLY A 170 5.83 -5.47 4.52
N GLY A 171 6.84 -4.68 4.90
CA GLY A 171 8.25 -5.08 4.91
C GLY A 171 8.56 -6.17 5.93
N PHE A 172 7.91 -6.13 7.09
CA PHE A 172 8.03 -7.18 8.10
C PHE A 172 7.57 -8.54 7.56
N TRP A 173 6.40 -8.60 6.90
CA TRP A 173 5.90 -9.85 6.30
C TRP A 173 6.74 -10.34 5.13
N ILE A 174 7.23 -9.42 4.28
CA ILE A 174 8.18 -9.74 3.21
C ILE A 174 9.41 -10.46 3.76
N GLY A 175 10.02 -9.90 4.81
CA GLY A 175 11.22 -10.48 5.42
C GLY A 175 10.92 -11.81 6.11
N ARG A 176 9.77 -11.93 6.79
CA ARG A 176 9.41 -13.12 7.57
C ARG A 176 9.06 -14.34 6.72
N LEU A 177 8.38 -14.15 5.60
CA LEU A 177 7.91 -15.22 4.70
C LEU A 177 8.82 -15.40 3.46
N GLU A 178 9.88 -14.59 3.34
CA GLU A 178 10.76 -14.52 2.18
C GLU A 178 9.99 -14.37 0.86
N LEU A 179 8.97 -13.48 0.84
CA LEU A 179 7.98 -13.42 -0.25
C LEU A 179 8.59 -13.21 -1.64
N TYR A 180 9.75 -12.55 -1.75
CA TYR A 180 10.48 -12.35 -3.01
C TYR A 180 11.17 -13.61 -3.56
N ARG A 181 11.00 -14.78 -2.94
CA ARG A 181 11.59 -16.04 -3.40
C ARG A 181 10.54 -16.97 -4.01
N LEU A 182 11.02 -17.89 -4.84
CA LEU A 182 10.20 -18.95 -5.46
C LEU A 182 9.49 -19.83 -4.42
N VAL A 183 10.18 -20.12 -3.32
CA VAL A 183 9.66 -20.91 -2.21
C VAL A 183 9.55 -20.00 -1.01
N TRP A 184 8.32 -19.83 -0.49
CA TRP A 184 8.07 -19.13 0.76
C TRP A 184 8.49 -20.01 1.95
N LYS A 185 8.91 -19.38 3.05
CA LYS A 185 9.28 -20.08 4.29
C LYS A 185 8.23 -19.94 5.38
#